data_AF-A0A8J7MI75-F1
#
_entry.id   AF-A0A8J7MI75-F1
#
_cell.length_a   1.000
_cell.length_b   1.000
_cell.length_c   1.000
_cell.angle_alpha   90.00
_cell.angle_beta   90.00
_cell.angle_gamma   90.00
#
_symmetry.space_group_name_H-M   'P 1'
#
loop_
_entity.id
_entity.type
_entity.pdbx_description
1 polymer ?
#
loop_
_entity_poly.entity_id
_entity_poly.type
_entity_poly.pdbx_seq_one_letter_code
_entity_poly.pdbx_strand_id
1 'polypeptide(L)'
;MNLKLILTLSLFCLLLGKIQAQDNLESLLNIVETGKTYALYKAKSKDTVVVREIETHYLKLVPAKYITIFDTIELAPALNGNLDTSNYFIQTEVLVLKEPGAEWKTATVSPLCRKEDGIPHLALCLLKTTPNYRIVHRKFFPFKNIMDTTATDFVIPAQTIIVKRKILEQRARIYYVTAEKRNDLGPGEKVMEIPAGAWRKWDEIVCPFGLFENPSMTEIQEALKKQAYNVKITGQFDEQTKRQLIMFQKDNMLDDQGSVTPETLNRLGVKRRKLIQINFFN
;
A
#
# COMPACT_ATOMS: atom_id res chain seq x y z
N MET A 1 25.96 63.72 -10.19
CA MET A 1 27.13 63.35 -9.35
C MET A 1 27.17 64.30 -8.16
N ASN A 2 26.66 63.85 -7.01
CA ASN A 2 26.51 64.52 -5.70
C ASN A 2 25.70 63.52 -4.83
N LEU A 3 25.83 63.31 -3.52
CA LEU A 3 26.76 63.71 -2.46
C LEU A 3 26.29 62.94 -1.19
N LYS A 4 27.21 62.35 -0.40
CA LYS A 4 27.14 62.12 1.08
C LYS A 4 26.10 61.13 1.67
N LEU A 5 26.53 60.06 2.36
CA LEU A 5 26.86 59.94 3.82
C LEU A 5 25.72 59.11 4.49
N ILE A 6 25.93 57.98 5.18
CA ILE A 6 26.39 57.88 6.57
C ILE A 6 26.67 56.39 6.87
N LEU A 7 27.81 56.11 7.50
CA LEU A 7 28.10 54.90 8.27
C LEU A 7 27.28 54.91 9.57
N THR A 8 26.63 53.81 9.93
CA THR A 8 26.63 53.33 11.33
C THR A 8 26.52 51.81 11.40
N LEU A 9 27.45 51.27 12.18
CA LEU A 9 27.64 49.91 12.61
C LEU A 9 26.56 49.56 13.67
N SER A 10 25.78 48.51 13.50
CA SER A 10 25.25 47.76 14.65
C SER A 10 24.91 46.32 14.28
N LEU A 11 25.80 45.45 14.76
CA LEU A 11 25.56 44.11 15.28
C LEU A 11 24.07 43.82 15.54
N PHE A 12 23.43 43.00 14.71
CA PHE A 12 22.20 42.31 15.10
C PHE A 12 22.31 40.82 14.80
N CYS A 13 22.55 40.10 15.88
CA CYS A 13 22.29 38.70 16.14
C CYS A 13 22.12 37.75 14.94
N LEU A 14 23.09 36.84 14.86
CA LEU A 14 22.83 35.42 14.63
C LEU A 14 21.49 35.01 15.26
N LEU A 15 20.47 34.83 14.43
CA LEU A 15 19.37 33.93 14.73
C LEU A 15 19.49 32.73 13.82
N LEU A 16 20.28 31.76 14.30
CA LEU A 16 19.94 30.36 14.13
C LEU A 16 18.50 30.16 14.60
N GLY A 17 17.55 30.25 13.68
CA GLY A 17 16.24 29.66 13.82
C GLY A 17 16.16 28.50 12.85
N LYS A 18 16.47 27.28 13.32
CA LYS A 18 16.08 26.07 12.60
C LYS A 18 14.58 26.19 12.34
N ILE A 19 14.15 26.16 11.08
CA ILE A 19 12.72 26.04 10.73
C ILE A 19 12.27 24.69 11.29
N GLN A 20 11.73 24.75 12.50
CA GLN A 20 11.15 23.64 13.20
C GLN A 20 9.81 23.40 12.50
N ALA A 21 9.68 22.25 11.82
CA ALA A 21 8.48 21.85 11.04
C ALA A 21 7.19 22.48 11.62
N GLN A 22 6.55 23.32 10.82
CA GLN A 22 5.68 24.40 11.29
C GLN A 22 4.30 23.87 11.73
N ASP A 23 4.00 22.60 11.43
CA ASP A 23 2.74 21.92 11.72
C ASP A 23 2.93 20.37 11.73
N ASN A 24 2.11 19.62 12.48
CA ASN A 24 2.09 18.16 12.48
C ASN A 24 1.80 17.58 11.09
N LEU A 25 0.86 18.14 10.33
CA LEU A 25 0.54 17.64 8.99
C LEU A 25 1.73 17.79 8.04
N GLU A 26 2.41 18.93 8.07
CA GLU A 26 3.59 19.17 7.24
C GLU A 26 4.69 18.14 7.57
N SER A 27 4.87 17.81 8.86
CA SER A 27 5.83 16.78 9.26
C SER A 27 5.51 15.40 8.67
N LEU A 28 4.22 15.04 8.53
CA LEU A 28 3.80 13.81 7.86
C LEU A 28 4.05 13.86 6.35
N LEU A 29 3.64 14.96 5.70
CA LEU A 29 3.77 15.12 4.25
C LEU A 29 5.22 15.10 3.77
N ASN A 30 6.17 15.50 4.61
CA ASN A 30 7.59 15.48 4.31
C ASN A 30 8.23 14.08 4.38
N ILE A 31 7.60 13.11 5.05
CA ILE A 31 8.15 11.76 5.25
C ILE A 31 7.32 10.65 4.59
N VAL A 32 6.13 10.98 4.06
CA VAL A 32 5.19 9.98 3.58
C VAL A 32 5.67 9.31 2.29
N GLU A 33 5.64 7.98 2.30
CA GLU A 33 5.79 7.15 1.10
C GLU A 33 4.67 6.11 1.03
N THR A 34 4.38 5.65 -0.19
CA THR A 34 3.38 4.61 -0.42
C THR A 34 3.87 3.28 0.15
N GLY A 35 2.99 2.55 0.83
CA GLY A 35 3.27 1.25 1.43
C GLY A 35 3.76 1.31 2.87
N LYS A 36 3.96 2.52 3.42
CA LYS A 36 4.42 2.73 4.80
C LYS A 36 3.29 3.09 5.75
N THR A 37 3.55 2.92 7.04
CA THR A 37 2.66 3.26 8.15
C THR A 37 3.34 4.27 9.04
N TYR A 38 2.60 5.29 9.47
CA TYR A 38 3.07 6.36 10.34
C TYR A 38 2.19 6.44 11.57
N ALA A 39 2.78 6.81 12.71
CA ALA A 39 2.02 7.06 13.93
C ALA A 39 2.29 8.44 14.51
N LEU A 40 1.24 9.02 15.08
CA LEU A 40 1.26 10.20 15.90
C LEU A 40 1.12 9.81 17.37
N TYR A 41 2.04 10.26 18.21
CA TYR A 41 2.06 9.96 19.64
C TYR A 41 1.91 11.24 20.46
N LYS A 42 1.29 11.14 21.63
CA LYS A 42 1.33 12.22 22.62
C LYS A 42 2.76 12.44 23.09
N ALA A 43 3.14 13.70 23.27
CA ALA A 43 4.44 14.05 23.81
C ALA A 43 4.54 13.64 25.29
N LYS A 44 5.72 13.17 25.68
CA LYS A 44 6.16 12.90 27.05
C LYS A 44 7.02 14.07 27.54
N SER A 45 7.15 14.20 28.86
CA SER A 45 7.90 15.30 29.51
C SER A 45 9.37 15.41 29.09
N LYS A 46 9.99 14.31 28.63
CA LYS A 46 11.39 14.24 28.20
C LYS A 46 11.60 14.46 26.70
N ASP A 47 10.53 14.62 25.93
CA ASP A 47 10.65 14.78 24.48
C ASP A 47 11.21 16.17 24.14
N THR A 48 12.27 16.20 23.33
CA THR A 48 12.94 17.44 22.92
C THR A 48 12.30 18.08 21.68
N VAL A 49 11.52 17.30 20.92
CA VAL A 49 10.86 17.75 19.69
C VAL A 49 9.36 17.51 19.82
N VAL A 50 8.64 18.59 20.12
CA VAL A 50 7.19 18.60 20.35
C VAL A 50 6.55 19.61 19.41
N VAL A 51 5.43 19.23 18.83
CA VAL A 51 4.51 20.10 18.08
C VAL A 51 3.30 20.35 18.96
N ARG A 52 2.92 21.62 19.14
CA ARG A 52 1.76 21.99 19.97
C ARG A 52 0.61 22.40 19.09
N GLU A 53 -0.49 21.65 19.18
CA GLU A 53 -1.77 22.02 18.58
C GLU A 53 -2.56 22.82 19.61
N ILE A 54 -2.84 24.09 19.29
CA ILE A 54 -3.54 25.02 20.20
C ILE A 54 -5.03 24.69 20.24
N GLU A 55 -5.58 24.25 19.11
CA GLU A 55 -6.97 23.84 18.95
C GLU A 55 -7.07 22.45 18.34
N THR A 56 -8.28 21.88 18.35
CA THR A 56 -8.53 20.59 17.70
C THR A 56 -8.56 20.79 16.18
N HIS A 57 -7.71 20.06 15.48
CA HIS A 57 -7.65 20.05 14.03
C HIS A 57 -8.28 18.78 13.43
N TYR A 58 -8.79 18.90 12.21
CA TYR A 58 -9.43 17.79 11.50
C TYR A 58 -8.68 17.50 10.22
N LEU A 59 -8.17 16.28 10.09
CA LEU A 59 -7.50 15.80 8.89
C LEU A 59 -8.50 15.12 7.97
N LYS A 60 -8.68 15.68 6.79
CA LYS A 60 -9.51 15.08 5.74
C LYS A 60 -8.66 14.19 4.84
N LEU A 61 -9.00 12.90 4.82
CA LEU A 61 -8.43 11.88 3.97
C LEU A 61 -9.22 11.81 2.66
N VAL A 62 -8.60 12.20 1.55
CA VAL A 62 -9.22 12.15 0.23
C VAL A 62 -8.60 11.02 -0.58
N PRO A 63 -9.40 10.03 -1.03
CA PRO A 63 -8.89 8.93 -1.84
C PRO A 63 -8.52 9.40 -3.26
N ALA A 64 -7.79 8.57 -3.98
CA ALA A 64 -7.49 8.80 -5.39
C ALA A 64 -8.79 8.78 -6.23
N LYS A 65 -8.91 9.74 -7.16
CA LYS A 65 -10.02 9.83 -8.11
C LYS A 65 -9.57 9.40 -9.51
N TYR A 66 -10.45 8.74 -10.22
CA TYR A 66 -10.19 8.20 -11.55
C TYR A 66 -11.27 8.65 -12.51
N ILE A 67 -10.85 9.03 -13.72
CA ILE A 67 -11.75 9.24 -14.84
C ILE A 67 -11.76 8.02 -15.75
N THR A 68 -12.89 7.81 -16.41
CA THR A 68 -13.04 6.73 -17.39
C THR A 68 -12.74 7.27 -18.78
N ILE A 69 -11.86 6.59 -19.50
CA ILE A 69 -11.59 6.82 -20.91
C ILE A 69 -11.87 5.56 -21.72
N PHE A 70 -12.06 5.71 -23.02
CA PHE A 70 -12.29 4.62 -23.96
C PHE A 70 -11.25 4.70 -25.06
N ASP A 71 -10.42 3.66 -25.17
CA ASP A 71 -9.41 3.55 -26.21
C ASP A 71 -9.90 2.57 -27.28
N THR A 72 -9.68 2.90 -28.55
CA THR A 72 -9.88 1.97 -29.66
C THR A 72 -8.58 1.27 -29.98
N ILE A 73 -8.55 -0.05 -29.88
CA ILE A 73 -7.37 -0.87 -30.07
C ILE A 73 -7.55 -1.71 -31.33
N GLU A 74 -6.64 -1.54 -32.28
CA GLU A 74 -6.61 -2.34 -33.49
C GLU A 74 -6.06 -3.76 -33.19
N LEU A 75 -6.89 -4.77 -33.45
CA LEU A 75 -6.51 -6.18 -33.38
C LEU A 75 -5.91 -6.66 -34.69
N ALA A 76 -6.39 -6.14 -35.82
CA ALA A 76 -5.91 -6.42 -37.16
C ALA A 76 -6.08 -5.20 -38.07
N PRO A 77 -5.10 -4.86 -38.91
CA PRO A 77 -5.19 -3.74 -39.85
C PRO A 77 -6.14 -4.05 -41.01
N ALA A 78 -6.60 -3.00 -41.69
CA ALA A 78 -7.27 -3.16 -42.97
C ALA A 78 -6.24 -3.48 -44.07
N LEU A 79 -6.56 -4.41 -44.97
CA LEU A 79 -5.71 -4.78 -46.11
C LEU A 79 -6.48 -4.64 -47.42
N ASN A 80 -5.84 -3.97 -48.38
CA ASN A 80 -6.25 -3.87 -49.77
C ASN A 80 -5.04 -4.21 -50.65
N GLY A 81 -5.09 -5.26 -51.46
CA GLY A 81 -4.06 -5.53 -52.47
C GLY A 81 -3.66 -6.99 -52.67
N ASN A 82 -2.76 -7.18 -53.62
CA ASN A 82 -2.32 -8.47 -54.14
C ASN A 82 -1.53 -9.29 -53.10
N LEU A 83 -1.68 -10.61 -53.23
CA LEU A 83 -1.44 -11.66 -52.24
C LEU A 83 0.00 -11.76 -51.71
N ASP A 84 0.42 -10.89 -50.79
CA ASP A 84 1.65 -11.12 -50.01
C ASP A 84 1.34 -12.00 -48.78
N THR A 85 1.39 -13.32 -49.01
CA THR A 85 1.08 -14.37 -48.03
C THR A 85 2.08 -14.48 -46.88
N SER A 86 3.15 -13.67 -46.89
CA SER A 86 4.25 -13.71 -45.92
C SER A 86 3.94 -13.03 -44.59
N ASN A 87 2.95 -12.13 -44.55
CA ASN A 87 2.80 -11.17 -43.45
C ASN A 87 1.83 -11.67 -42.38
N TYR A 88 2.29 -12.59 -41.53
CA TYR A 88 1.64 -12.85 -40.24
C TYR A 88 2.36 -12.07 -39.14
N PHE A 89 1.60 -11.55 -38.17
CA PHE A 89 2.19 -11.01 -36.96
C PHE A 89 1.46 -11.51 -35.72
N ILE A 90 2.26 -11.75 -34.68
CA ILE A 90 1.81 -12.10 -33.35
C ILE A 90 2.34 -11.01 -32.44
N GLN A 91 1.44 -10.33 -31.75
CA GLN A 91 1.80 -9.28 -30.81
C GLN A 91 1.09 -9.54 -29.49
N THR A 92 1.82 -9.42 -28.39
CA THR A 92 1.23 -9.43 -27.05
C THR A 92 1.42 -8.05 -26.44
N GLU A 93 0.33 -7.48 -25.96
CA GLU A 93 0.31 -6.17 -25.30
C GLU A 93 -0.33 -6.30 -23.91
N VAL A 94 0.24 -5.61 -22.92
CA VAL A 94 -0.32 -5.52 -21.57
C VAL A 94 -0.98 -4.16 -21.40
N LEU A 95 -2.31 -4.15 -21.35
CA LEU A 95 -3.10 -2.93 -21.18
C LEU A 95 -3.38 -2.67 -19.71
N VAL A 96 -3.13 -1.44 -19.26
CA VAL A 96 -3.48 -0.99 -17.92
C VAL A 96 -4.93 -0.51 -17.93
N LEU A 97 -5.85 -1.36 -17.45
CA LEU A 97 -7.28 -1.05 -17.33
C LEU A 97 -7.57 -0.09 -16.17
N LYS A 98 -6.77 -0.16 -15.10
CA LYS A 98 -6.84 0.79 -13.99
C LYS A 98 -5.43 1.07 -13.51
N GLU A 99 -5.05 2.34 -13.54
CA GLU A 99 -3.75 2.78 -13.05
C GLU A 99 -3.61 2.52 -11.54
N PRO A 100 -2.39 2.23 -11.06
CA PRO A 100 -2.15 2.17 -9.64
C PRO A 100 -2.28 3.59 -9.06
N GLY A 101 -2.91 3.69 -7.90
CA GLY A 101 -3.00 4.91 -7.13
C GLY A 101 -2.60 4.64 -5.68
N ALA A 102 -3.12 5.47 -4.79
CA ALA A 102 -2.94 5.28 -3.37
C ALA A 102 -4.24 5.59 -2.63
N GLU A 103 -4.34 5.11 -1.39
CA GLU A 103 -5.46 5.39 -0.50
C GLU A 103 -4.96 5.53 0.93
N TRP A 104 -5.41 6.58 1.61
CA TRP A 104 -5.16 6.75 3.04
C TRP A 104 -6.10 5.86 3.84
N LYS A 105 -5.54 5.07 4.76
CA LYS A 105 -6.32 4.28 5.73
C LYS A 105 -5.79 4.49 7.13
N THR A 106 -6.67 4.41 8.11
CA THR A 106 -6.25 4.29 9.50
C THR A 106 -5.79 2.88 9.79
N ALA A 107 -4.98 2.75 10.83
CA ALA A 107 -4.53 1.45 11.30
C ALA A 107 -4.51 1.38 12.83
N THR A 108 -4.55 0.14 13.33
CA THR A 108 -4.23 -0.19 14.72
C THR A 108 -2.88 -0.88 14.73
N VAL A 109 -2.00 -0.45 15.64
CA VAL A 109 -0.59 -0.87 15.68
C VAL A 109 -0.32 -1.62 16.96
N SER A 110 0.21 -2.84 16.82
CA SER A 110 0.59 -3.71 17.93
C SER A 110 1.68 -3.08 18.78
N PRO A 111 1.65 -3.28 20.12
CA PRO A 111 2.76 -2.95 21.00
C PRO A 111 4.14 -3.38 20.51
N LEU A 112 4.22 -4.53 19.84
CA LEU A 112 5.45 -5.13 19.36
C LEU A 112 6.15 -4.32 18.24
N CYS A 113 5.46 -3.38 17.59
CA CYS A 113 6.04 -2.54 16.53
C CYS A 113 6.45 -1.15 17.01
N ARG A 114 6.24 -0.83 18.30
CA ARG A 114 6.44 0.51 18.82
C ARG A 114 7.82 0.59 19.45
N LYS A 115 8.59 1.64 19.12
CA LYS A 115 9.92 1.89 19.71
C LYS A 115 9.85 2.12 21.23
N GLU A 116 8.69 2.56 21.72
CA GLU A 116 8.44 2.83 23.14
C GLU A 116 7.06 2.32 23.58
N ASP A 117 6.92 2.09 24.88
CA ASP A 117 5.62 1.92 25.54
C ASP A 117 4.83 3.24 25.44
N GLY A 118 3.94 3.29 24.45
CA GLY A 118 3.02 4.39 24.21
C GLY A 118 1.99 3.97 23.18
N ILE A 119 0.71 4.24 23.42
CA ILE A 119 -0.36 3.95 22.46
C ILE A 119 -0.35 5.07 21.40
N PRO A 120 -0.20 4.75 20.10
CA PRO A 120 -0.30 5.77 19.07
C PRO A 120 -1.71 6.35 19.12
N HIS A 121 -1.80 7.67 19.14
CA HIS A 121 -3.08 8.36 19.09
C HIS A 121 -3.72 8.19 17.72
N LEU A 122 -2.90 8.28 16.67
CA LEU A 122 -3.33 8.07 15.29
C LEU A 122 -2.29 7.22 14.58
N ALA A 123 -2.74 6.31 13.73
CA ALA A 123 -1.85 5.64 12.79
C ALA A 123 -2.47 5.66 11.39
N LEU A 124 -1.66 6.06 10.43
CA LEU A 124 -2.03 6.27 9.03
C LEU A 124 -1.16 5.43 8.11
N CYS A 125 -1.78 4.86 7.09
CA CYS A 125 -1.10 4.13 6.03
C CYS A 125 -1.47 4.73 4.69
N LEU A 126 -0.47 5.01 3.86
CA LEU A 126 -0.69 5.36 2.46
C LEU A 126 -0.58 4.08 1.62
N LEU A 127 -1.70 3.39 1.43
CA LEU A 127 -1.70 2.09 0.76
C LEU A 127 -1.65 2.26 -0.75
N LYS A 128 -0.68 1.62 -1.40
CA LYS A 128 -0.63 1.53 -2.86
C LYS A 128 -1.74 0.59 -3.35
N THR A 129 -2.56 1.05 -4.29
CA THR A 129 -3.59 0.20 -4.88
C THR A 129 -3.00 -0.65 -6.01
N THR A 130 -3.50 -1.88 -6.15
CA THR A 130 -3.07 -2.76 -7.23
C THR A 130 -3.65 -2.26 -8.56
N PRO A 131 -2.81 -2.14 -9.59
CA PRO A 131 -3.29 -1.87 -10.94
C PRO A 131 -4.09 -3.05 -11.47
N ASN A 132 -5.01 -2.77 -12.39
CA ASN A 132 -5.75 -3.80 -13.12
C ASN A 132 -5.21 -3.86 -14.56
N TYR A 133 -4.85 -5.05 -15.02
CA TYR A 133 -4.28 -5.27 -16.35
C TYR A 133 -5.12 -6.23 -17.18
N ARG A 134 -5.02 -6.09 -18.50
CA ARG A 134 -5.51 -7.07 -19.47
C ARG A 134 -4.40 -7.36 -20.46
N ILE A 135 -4.07 -8.64 -20.59
CA ILE A 135 -3.16 -9.10 -21.64
C ILE A 135 -3.99 -9.31 -22.90
N VAL A 136 -3.60 -8.67 -23.99
CA VAL A 136 -4.22 -8.81 -25.31
C VAL A 136 -3.23 -9.49 -26.22
N HIS A 137 -3.63 -10.67 -26.70
CA HIS A 137 -2.89 -11.40 -27.72
C HIS A 137 -3.51 -11.11 -29.08
N ARG A 138 -2.76 -10.43 -29.94
CA ARG A 138 -3.12 -10.20 -31.33
C ARG A 138 -2.45 -11.26 -32.17
N LYS A 139 -3.26 -12.01 -32.92
CA LYS A 139 -2.78 -12.97 -33.91
C LYS A 139 -3.56 -12.71 -35.18
N PHE A 140 -2.87 -12.23 -36.19
CA PHE A 140 -3.49 -11.96 -37.48
C PHE A 140 -2.89 -12.88 -38.54
N PHE A 141 -3.76 -13.70 -39.13
CA PHE A 141 -3.44 -14.60 -40.22
C PHE A 141 -4.38 -14.27 -41.39
N PRO A 142 -4.04 -13.29 -42.24
CA PRO A 142 -4.97 -12.73 -43.22
C PRO A 142 -5.54 -13.76 -44.19
N PHE A 143 -4.81 -14.84 -44.47
CA PHE A 143 -5.16 -15.82 -45.51
C PHE A 143 -5.33 -17.27 -45.01
N LYS A 144 -5.43 -17.51 -43.69
CA LYS A 144 -5.48 -18.88 -43.12
C LYS A 144 -6.61 -19.77 -43.67
N ASN A 145 -7.69 -19.15 -44.17
CA ASN A 145 -8.90 -19.84 -44.63
C ASN A 145 -9.26 -19.51 -46.10
N ILE A 146 -8.38 -18.87 -46.89
CA ILE A 146 -8.67 -18.57 -48.31
C ILE A 146 -8.23 -19.78 -49.15
N MET A 147 -9.21 -20.55 -49.63
CA MET A 147 -9.02 -21.77 -50.43
C MET A 147 -8.95 -21.49 -51.94
N ASP A 148 -9.43 -20.32 -52.37
CA ASP A 148 -9.47 -19.91 -53.78
C ASP A 148 -8.33 -18.93 -54.08
N THR A 149 -7.38 -19.39 -54.89
CA THR A 149 -6.20 -18.61 -55.32
C THR A 149 -6.41 -17.87 -56.63
N THR A 150 -7.64 -17.88 -57.20
CA THR A 150 -7.92 -17.29 -58.52
C THR A 150 -8.34 -15.82 -58.46
N ALA A 151 -8.79 -15.33 -57.29
CA ALA A 151 -9.06 -13.92 -57.04
C ALA A 151 -7.82 -13.20 -56.48
N THR A 152 -7.40 -12.10 -57.10
CA THR A 152 -6.22 -11.32 -56.68
C THR A 152 -6.54 -10.15 -55.76
N ASP A 153 -7.81 -9.77 -55.65
CA ASP A 153 -8.25 -8.59 -54.92
C ASP A 153 -9.11 -8.97 -53.71
N PHE A 154 -8.53 -8.86 -52.52
CA PHE A 154 -9.24 -9.02 -51.25
C PHE A 154 -9.25 -7.69 -50.47
N VAL A 155 -10.41 -7.34 -49.92
CA VAL A 155 -10.57 -6.25 -48.96
C VAL A 155 -10.85 -6.87 -47.60
N ILE A 156 -9.87 -6.80 -46.69
CA ILE A 156 -10.02 -7.25 -45.30
C ILE A 156 -10.19 -6.00 -44.43
N PRO A 157 -11.33 -5.80 -43.77
CA PRO A 157 -11.52 -4.63 -42.91
C PRO A 157 -10.68 -4.75 -41.63
N ALA A 158 -10.28 -3.60 -41.08
CA ALA A 158 -9.64 -3.55 -39.78
C ALA A 158 -10.57 -4.11 -38.69
N GLN A 159 -10.01 -4.87 -37.75
CA GLN A 159 -10.72 -5.33 -36.57
C GLN A 159 -10.25 -4.52 -35.38
N THR A 160 -11.17 -3.93 -34.62
CA THR A 160 -10.85 -3.12 -33.44
C THR A 160 -11.68 -3.56 -32.22
N ILE A 161 -11.19 -3.22 -31.03
CA ILE A 161 -11.95 -3.33 -29.78
C ILE A 161 -11.94 -2.01 -29.04
N ILE A 162 -13.04 -1.69 -28.36
CA ILE A 162 -13.10 -0.55 -27.45
C ILE A 162 -12.75 -1.07 -26.05
N VAL A 163 -11.73 -0.48 -25.44
CA VAL A 163 -11.28 -0.81 -24.10
C VAL A 163 -11.56 0.35 -23.16
N LYS A 164 -12.36 0.06 -22.12
CA LYS A 164 -12.64 0.98 -21.02
C LYS A 164 -11.46 0.98 -20.04
N ARG A 165 -10.85 2.14 -19.81
CA ARG A 165 -9.76 2.33 -18.85
C ARG A 165 -10.12 3.36 -17.80
N LYS A 166 -9.51 3.23 -16.62
CA LYS A 166 -9.58 4.19 -15.51
C LYS A 166 -8.19 4.78 -15.28
N ILE A 167 -8.01 6.03 -15.68
CA ILE A 167 -6.76 6.78 -15.48
C ILE A 167 -6.86 7.64 -14.22
N LEU A 168 -5.72 7.84 -13.55
CA LEU A 168 -5.64 8.59 -12.30
C LEU A 168 -5.77 10.09 -12.58
N GLU A 169 -6.89 10.69 -12.17
CA GLU A 169 -7.14 12.13 -12.32
C GLU A 169 -6.58 12.91 -11.13
N GLN A 170 -6.80 12.39 -9.91
CA GLN A 170 -6.35 13.02 -8.68
C GLN A 170 -5.67 11.99 -7.79
N ARG A 171 -4.46 12.29 -7.32
CA ARG A 171 -3.79 11.48 -6.28
C ARG A 171 -4.55 11.57 -4.96
N ALA A 172 -4.41 10.53 -4.13
CA ALA A 172 -4.86 10.62 -2.76
C ALA A 172 -4.10 11.72 -2.03
N ARG A 173 -4.81 12.48 -1.20
CA ARG A 173 -4.26 13.62 -0.46
C ARG A 173 -4.87 13.71 0.92
N ILE A 174 -4.17 14.38 1.80
CA ILE A 174 -4.60 14.67 3.16
C ILE A 174 -4.36 16.15 3.42
N TYR A 175 -5.32 16.82 4.06
CA TYR A 175 -5.21 18.24 4.41
C TYR A 175 -6.12 18.59 5.59
N TYR A 176 -5.86 19.72 6.25
CA TYR A 176 -6.72 20.21 7.33
C TYR A 176 -8.05 20.76 6.82
N VAL A 177 -9.11 20.50 7.58
CA VAL A 177 -10.40 21.15 7.43
C VAL A 177 -10.82 21.80 8.75
N THR A 178 -11.64 22.84 8.64
CA THR A 178 -12.24 23.49 9.81
C THR A 178 -13.28 22.57 10.45
N ALA A 179 -13.61 22.83 11.72
CA ALA A 179 -14.64 22.09 12.44
C ALA A 179 -15.99 22.09 11.71
N GLU A 180 -16.32 23.20 11.03
CA GLU A 180 -17.55 23.36 10.24
C GLU A 180 -17.60 22.41 9.05
N LYS A 181 -16.46 22.19 8.38
CA LYS A 181 -16.35 21.37 7.16
C LYS A 181 -16.04 19.90 7.43
N ARG A 182 -15.99 19.47 8.69
CA ARG A 182 -15.60 18.10 9.06
C ARG A 182 -16.59 17.04 8.55
N ASN A 183 -17.86 17.42 8.39
CA ASN A 183 -18.92 16.54 7.91
C ASN A 183 -19.14 16.62 6.39
N ASP A 184 -18.47 17.55 5.71
CA ASP A 184 -18.57 17.73 4.26
C ASP A 184 -17.73 16.67 3.54
N LEU A 185 -18.21 15.43 3.54
CA LEU A 185 -17.50 14.27 3.00
C LEU A 185 -18.05 13.88 1.63
N GLY A 186 -17.17 13.85 0.64
CA GLY A 186 -17.43 13.22 -0.65
C GLY A 186 -17.29 11.69 -0.58
N PRO A 187 -17.57 10.99 -1.70
CA PRO A 187 -17.50 9.53 -1.74
C PRO A 187 -16.13 8.98 -1.33
N GLY A 188 -16.11 8.18 -0.27
CA GLY A 188 -14.90 7.56 0.27
C GLY A 188 -13.96 8.51 1.02
N GLU A 189 -14.30 9.79 1.13
CA GLU A 189 -13.56 10.74 1.96
C GLU A 189 -13.85 10.46 3.44
N LYS A 190 -12.83 10.65 4.28
CA LYS A 190 -12.94 10.43 5.73
C LYS A 190 -12.30 11.58 6.46
N VAL A 191 -12.71 11.79 7.71
CA VAL A 191 -12.09 12.78 8.59
C VAL A 191 -11.58 12.09 9.85
N MET A 192 -10.46 12.58 10.33
CA MET A 192 -9.85 12.19 11.59
C MET A 192 -9.58 13.42 12.44
N GLU A 193 -9.65 13.27 13.74
CA GLU A 193 -9.41 14.34 14.69
C GLU A 193 -7.98 14.26 15.23
N ILE A 194 -7.32 15.41 15.33
CA ILE A 194 -6.13 15.63 16.15
C ILE A 194 -6.53 16.64 17.23
N PRO A 195 -6.77 16.19 18.47
CA PRO A 195 -7.13 17.08 19.56
C PRO A 195 -6.03 18.09 19.87
N ALA A 196 -6.42 19.24 20.43
CA ALA A 196 -5.48 20.18 21.03
C ALA A 196 -4.56 19.46 22.02
N GLY A 197 -3.26 19.77 21.99
CA GLY A 197 -2.29 19.12 22.86
C GLY A 197 -0.85 19.18 22.38
N ALA A 198 0.02 18.56 23.17
CA ALA A 198 1.43 18.39 22.84
C ALA A 198 1.64 17.02 22.18
N TRP A 199 2.14 17.04 20.96
CA TRP A 199 2.34 15.85 20.12
C TRP A 199 3.80 15.71 19.73
N ARG A 200 4.23 14.46 19.55
CA ARG A 200 5.48 14.17 18.83
C ARG A 200 5.24 14.37 17.34
N LYS A 201 6.30 14.54 16.57
CA LYS A 201 6.21 14.44 15.10
C LYS A 201 5.76 13.05 14.69
N TRP A 202 5.17 12.95 13.51
CA TRP A 202 4.90 11.66 12.88
C TRP A 202 6.20 10.87 12.72
N ASP A 203 6.16 9.58 13.05
CA ASP A 203 7.28 8.66 12.87
C ASP A 203 6.81 7.43 12.08
N GLU A 204 7.70 6.91 11.23
CA GLU A 204 7.47 5.66 10.51
C GLU A 204 7.46 4.49 11.49
N ILE A 205 6.46 3.62 11.36
CA ILE A 205 6.36 2.39 12.13
C ILE A 205 7.01 1.28 11.32
N VAL A 206 8.13 0.77 11.84
CA VAL A 206 8.81 -0.42 11.33
C VAL A 206 8.71 -1.52 12.37
N CYS A 207 7.98 -2.58 12.06
CA CYS A 207 7.85 -3.75 12.93
C CYS A 207 9.10 -4.63 12.82
N PRO A 208 9.92 -4.79 13.87
CA PRO A 208 11.16 -5.58 13.80
C PRO A 208 10.90 -7.09 13.63
N PHE A 209 9.71 -7.54 14.01
CA PHE A 209 9.32 -8.96 13.96
C PHE A 209 8.57 -9.33 12.66
N GLY A 210 8.53 -8.44 11.67
CA GLY A 210 7.80 -8.64 10.42
C GLY A 210 6.32 -8.21 10.50
N LEU A 211 5.46 -8.84 9.69
CA LEU A 211 4.06 -8.40 9.52
C LEU A 211 3.07 -9.01 10.52
N PHE A 212 3.43 -10.13 11.14
CA PHE A 212 2.55 -10.94 11.97
C PHE A 212 3.20 -11.19 13.33
N GLU A 213 2.38 -11.36 14.37
CA GLU A 213 2.88 -11.85 15.64
C GLU A 213 3.36 -13.30 15.50
N ASN A 214 4.35 -13.66 16.32
CA ASN A 214 4.74 -15.05 16.48
C ASN A 214 3.76 -15.70 17.45
N PRO A 215 3.18 -16.86 17.09
CA PRO A 215 2.34 -17.59 18.02
C PRO A 215 3.16 -18.09 19.21
N SER A 216 2.52 -18.16 20.37
CA SER A 216 3.07 -18.81 21.54
C SER A 216 3.24 -20.32 21.29
N MET A 217 4.16 -20.92 22.02
CA MET A 217 4.36 -22.37 21.96
C MET A 217 3.11 -23.13 22.41
N THR A 218 2.36 -22.58 23.38
CA THR A 218 1.07 -23.12 23.83
C THR A 218 0.07 -23.25 22.68
N GLU A 219 -0.09 -22.20 21.87
CA GLU A 219 -1.01 -22.22 20.71
C GLU A 219 -0.62 -23.29 19.68
N ILE A 220 0.68 -23.48 19.46
CA ILE A 220 1.18 -24.52 18.54
C ILE A 220 0.92 -25.93 19.11
N GLN A 221 1.18 -26.15 20.39
CA GLN A 221 0.92 -27.44 21.05
C GLN A 221 -0.57 -27.79 21.07
N GLU A 222 -1.43 -26.79 21.32
CA GLU A 222 -2.88 -26.94 21.22
C GLU A 222 -3.32 -27.31 19.79
N ALA A 223 -2.76 -26.65 18.78
CA ALA A 223 -3.05 -26.96 17.38
C ALA A 223 -2.61 -28.38 16.97
N LEU A 224 -1.41 -28.81 17.37
CA LEU A 224 -0.93 -30.17 17.16
C LEU A 224 -1.85 -31.20 17.85
N LYS A 225 -2.24 -30.95 19.10
CA LYS A 225 -3.14 -31.83 19.84
C LYS A 225 -4.52 -31.92 19.19
N LYS A 226 -5.05 -30.80 18.67
CA LYS A 226 -6.31 -30.76 17.91
C LYS A 226 -6.26 -31.60 16.63
N GLN A 227 -5.08 -31.70 16.02
CA GLN A 227 -4.80 -32.56 14.86
C GLN A 227 -4.45 -34.01 15.26
N ALA A 228 -4.75 -34.41 16.50
CA ALA A 228 -4.54 -35.74 17.06
C ALA A 228 -3.06 -36.19 17.24
N TYR A 229 -2.11 -35.24 17.22
CA TYR A 229 -0.71 -35.54 17.58
C TYR A 229 -0.55 -35.63 19.10
N ASN A 230 0.29 -36.56 19.56
CA ASN A 230 0.46 -36.84 20.98
C ASN A 230 1.49 -35.88 21.60
N VAL A 231 1.04 -34.66 21.93
CA VAL A 231 1.84 -33.61 22.56
C VAL A 231 1.22 -33.14 23.88
N LYS A 232 2.08 -32.77 24.84
CA LYS A 232 1.68 -32.11 26.09
C LYS A 232 1.73 -30.60 25.90
N ILE A 233 0.78 -29.87 26.49
CA ILE A 233 0.76 -28.41 26.45
C ILE A 233 1.61 -27.91 27.63
N THR A 234 2.88 -27.66 27.36
CA THR A 234 3.88 -27.22 28.36
C THR A 234 4.22 -25.74 28.22
N GLY A 235 3.90 -25.12 27.08
CA GLY A 235 4.33 -23.78 26.72
C GLY A 235 5.83 -23.68 26.38
N GLN A 236 6.55 -24.81 26.32
CA GLN A 236 7.98 -24.90 26.04
C GLN A 236 8.24 -25.71 24.78
N PHE A 237 9.26 -25.35 24.00
CA PHE A 237 9.64 -26.10 22.81
C PHE A 237 10.49 -27.32 23.19
N ASP A 238 9.85 -28.32 23.78
CA ASP A 238 10.48 -29.56 24.25
C ASP A 238 10.67 -30.61 23.15
N GLU A 239 11.47 -31.64 23.44
CA GLU A 239 11.80 -32.72 22.50
C GLU A 239 10.56 -33.49 22.02
N GLN A 240 9.54 -33.66 22.87
CA GLN A 240 8.29 -34.32 22.46
C GLN A 240 7.55 -33.45 21.44
N THR A 241 7.42 -32.15 21.71
CA THR A 241 6.81 -31.16 20.82
C THR A 241 7.54 -31.11 19.48
N LYS A 242 8.87 -31.06 19.51
CA LYS A 242 9.70 -31.07 18.29
C LYS A 242 9.47 -32.33 17.45
N ARG A 243 9.45 -33.52 18.06
CA ARG A 243 9.19 -34.78 17.34
C ARG A 243 7.80 -34.81 16.70
N GLN A 244 6.77 -34.40 17.44
CA GLN A 244 5.39 -34.36 16.91
C GLN A 244 5.24 -33.31 15.81
N LEU A 245 5.93 -32.17 15.94
CA LEU A 245 5.94 -31.14 14.89
C LEU A 245 6.60 -31.64 13.61
N ILE A 246 7.72 -32.35 13.71
CA ILE A 246 8.38 -32.99 12.54
C ILE A 246 7.46 -34.01 11.88
N MET A 247 6.75 -34.84 12.67
CA MET A 247 5.77 -35.79 12.13
C MET A 247 4.65 -35.07 11.40
N PHE A 248 4.05 -34.05 12.02
CA PHE A 248 3.03 -33.22 11.40
C PHE A 248 3.50 -32.60 10.07
N GLN A 249 4.73 -32.07 10.04
CA GLN A 249 5.31 -31.49 8.85
C GLN A 249 5.47 -32.53 7.74
N LYS A 250 5.98 -33.73 8.05
CA LYS A 250 6.10 -34.83 7.07
C LYS A 250 4.73 -35.25 6.53
N ASP A 251 3.73 -35.40 7.40
CA ASP A 251 2.38 -35.80 7.03
C ASP A 251 1.68 -34.74 6.15
N ASN A 252 2.17 -33.49 6.19
CA ASN A 252 1.69 -32.37 5.37
C ASN A 252 2.64 -31.99 4.22
N MET A 253 3.66 -32.80 3.93
CA MET A 253 4.67 -32.55 2.88
C MET A 253 5.44 -31.23 3.06
N LEU A 254 5.74 -30.87 4.30
CA LEU A 254 6.58 -29.73 4.68
C LEU A 254 7.98 -30.24 5.09
N ASP A 255 9.04 -29.64 4.54
CA ASP A 255 10.43 -30.01 4.82
C ASP A 255 11.12 -29.02 5.78
N ASP A 256 10.41 -28.62 6.82
CA ASP A 256 10.85 -27.57 7.75
C ASP A 256 11.64 -28.12 8.96
N GLN A 257 11.77 -29.45 9.09
CA GLN A 257 12.58 -30.16 10.09
C GLN A 257 12.38 -29.69 11.54
N GLY A 258 11.14 -29.40 11.92
CA GLY A 258 10.73 -28.93 13.24
C GLY A 258 10.82 -27.42 13.42
N SER A 259 11.20 -26.66 12.39
CA SER A 259 11.15 -25.21 12.38
C SER A 259 9.73 -24.73 12.13
N VAL A 260 9.26 -23.74 12.90
CA VAL A 260 7.90 -23.21 12.75
C VAL A 260 7.88 -22.10 11.70
N THR A 261 7.55 -22.47 10.46
CA THR A 261 7.43 -21.53 9.34
C THR A 261 6.01 -20.97 9.19
N PRO A 262 5.81 -19.88 8.43
CA PRO A 262 4.49 -19.41 8.03
C PRO A 262 3.57 -20.50 7.45
N GLU A 263 4.11 -21.40 6.63
CA GLU A 263 3.34 -22.49 6.02
C GLU A 263 3.01 -23.58 7.03
N THR A 264 3.96 -23.95 7.91
CA THR A 264 3.68 -24.83 9.06
C THR A 264 2.51 -24.32 9.89
N LEU A 265 2.50 -23.02 10.25
CA LEU A 265 1.42 -22.41 11.02
C LEU A 265 0.09 -22.38 10.26
N ASN A 266 0.13 -22.13 8.95
CA ASN A 266 -1.04 -22.17 8.09
C ASN A 266 -1.69 -23.57 8.07
N ARG A 267 -0.89 -24.62 7.90
CA ARG A 267 -1.36 -26.02 7.94
C ARG A 267 -1.88 -26.43 9.31
N LEU A 268 -1.26 -25.94 10.39
CA LEU A 268 -1.75 -26.16 11.76
C LEU A 268 -3.08 -25.43 12.04
N GLY A 269 -3.47 -24.47 11.20
CA GLY A 269 -4.62 -23.61 11.44
C GLY A 269 -4.39 -22.58 12.56
N VAL A 270 -3.14 -22.28 12.88
CA VAL A 270 -2.76 -21.27 13.87
C VAL A 270 -2.89 -19.90 13.23
N LYS A 271 -3.92 -19.15 13.64
CA LYS A 271 -4.17 -17.80 13.13
C LYS A 271 -3.18 -16.81 13.77
N ARG A 272 -2.34 -16.20 12.95
CA ARG A 272 -1.48 -15.09 13.39
C ARG A 272 -2.20 -13.76 13.21
N ARG A 273 -2.19 -12.89 14.23
CA ARG A 273 -2.69 -11.52 14.07
C ARG A 273 -1.64 -10.66 13.35
N LYS A 274 -2.11 -9.79 12.47
CA LYS A 274 -1.26 -8.76 11.85
C LYS A 274 -0.85 -7.76 12.92
N LEU A 275 0.42 -7.37 12.91
CA LEU A 275 0.95 -6.38 13.84
C LEU A 275 0.52 -4.95 13.48
N ILE A 276 0.21 -4.70 12.21
CA ILE A 276 -0.46 -3.49 11.74
C ILE A 276 -1.77 -3.90 11.09
N GLN A 277 -2.88 -3.51 11.69
CA GLN A 277 -4.23 -3.83 11.25
C GLN A 277 -4.84 -2.62 10.56
N ILE A 278 -5.01 -2.70 9.24
CA ILE A 278 -5.64 -1.63 8.45
C ILE A 278 -7.16 -1.66 8.67
N ASN A 279 -7.74 -0.50 8.95
CA ASN A 279 -9.18 -0.34 9.09
C ASN A 279 -9.81 -0.08 7.72
N PHE A 280 -10.40 -1.12 7.12
CA PHE A 280 -11.06 -1.01 5.81
C PHE A 280 -12.50 -0.50 5.90
N PHE A 281 -13.17 -0.67 7.05
CA PHE A 281 -14.62 -0.48 7.22
C PHE A 281 -15.03 0.73 8.05
N ASN A 282 -14.08 1.51 8.59
CA ASN A 282 -14.40 2.73 9.34
C ASN A 282 -14.59 3.90 8.40
#